data_AF-A0A0W0TNQ2-F1
#
_entry.id   AF-A0A0W0TNQ2-F1
#
_cell.length_a   1.000
_cell.length_b   1.000
_cell.length_c   1.000
_cell.angle_alpha   90.00
_cell.angle_beta   90.00
_cell.angle_gamma   90.00
#
_symmetry.space_group_name_H-M   'P 1'
#
loop_
_entity.id
_entity.type
_entity.pdbx_description
1 polymer ?
#
loop_
_entity_poly.entity_id
_entity_poly.type
_entity_poly.pdbx_seq_one_letter_code
_entity_poly.pdbx_strand_id
1 'polypeptide(L)'
;MQTKLEDKDLDGQQHFIGVFVKDTKEGPGHASVCTVKKKAGEETEVTHTSIYPGPLGSLINGMLFGSVPVRALLASTHEQDLDESDHVLLKPVDETAYKEAQATQRLIERSTSKGHTMYSVFGKFNPVAAMTSRFFSAHKSAQQTIKNYQDHLGVQPPEDMCGIVVYPNNSHVVEPVEVHNCTSTVGEVLRVAGVDVPETLVPSFFPPRLENTGFVRVDKKEFTSRFFDSASSTAETSSNIKGSVSPSSSL
;
A
#
# COMPACT_ATOMS: atom_id res chain seq x y z
N MET A 1 -8.57 16.07 -22.43
CA MET A 1 -7.18 16.18 -22.90
C MET A 1 -6.42 15.06 -22.21
N GLN A 2 -6.16 13.94 -22.90
CA GLN A 2 -5.38 12.82 -22.34
C GLN A 2 -3.90 13.18 -22.47
N THR A 3 -3.25 13.44 -21.34
CA THR A 3 -1.80 13.66 -21.28
C THR A 3 -1.12 12.31 -21.43
N LYS A 4 -0.59 12.05 -22.62
CA LYS A 4 0.20 10.85 -22.91
C LYS A 4 1.47 10.92 -22.05
N LEU A 5 1.59 10.00 -21.09
CA LEU A 5 2.80 9.87 -20.26
C LEU A 5 3.96 9.50 -21.20
N GLU A 6 4.89 10.44 -21.42
CA GLU A 6 6.07 10.20 -22.24
C GLU A 6 7.03 9.24 -21.52
N ASP A 7 7.33 8.12 -22.17
CA ASP A 7 8.33 7.16 -21.73
C ASP A 7 9.73 7.77 -21.85
N LYS A 8 10.28 8.28 -20.76
CA LYS A 8 11.69 8.62 -20.66
C LYS A 8 12.29 7.94 -19.44
N ASP A 9 13.02 6.84 -19.64
CA ASP A 9 14.24 6.57 -18.89
C ASP A 9 15.16 5.53 -19.55
N LEU A 10 16.45 5.66 -19.23
CA LEU A 10 17.63 5.29 -20.02
C LEU A 10 18.07 3.82 -20.04
N ASP A 11 17.26 2.87 -19.56
CA ASP A 11 17.63 1.43 -19.53
C ASP A 11 16.46 0.46 -19.84
N GLY A 12 15.33 0.98 -20.33
CA GLY A 12 14.13 0.17 -20.64
C GLY A 12 13.39 -0.38 -19.41
N GLN A 13 13.77 0.06 -18.21
CA GLN A 13 13.08 -0.21 -16.95
C GLN A 13 12.25 1.00 -16.55
N GLN A 14 10.97 0.78 -16.27
CA GLN A 14 10.02 1.81 -15.89
C GLN A 14 9.46 1.53 -14.50
N HIS A 15 9.43 2.57 -13.67
CA HIS A 15 8.87 2.49 -12.32
C HIS A 15 7.64 3.39 -12.21
N PHE A 16 6.60 2.88 -11.55
CA PHE A 16 5.37 3.59 -11.31
C PHE A 16 4.92 3.43 -9.86
N ILE A 17 4.23 4.45 -9.37
CA ILE A 17 3.34 4.33 -8.20
C ILE A 17 1.91 4.41 -8.70
N GLY A 18 1.11 3.40 -8.36
CA GLY A 18 -0.31 3.34 -8.61
C GLY A 18 -1.11 3.54 -7.33
N VAL A 19 -2.26 4.19 -7.43
CA VAL A 19 -3.24 4.31 -6.35
C VAL A 19 -4.59 3.85 -6.88
N PHE A 20 -5.20 2.90 -6.18
CA PHE A 20 -6.55 2.44 -6.43
C PHE A 20 -7.48 3.12 -5.44
N VAL A 21 -8.54 3.76 -5.94
CA VAL A 21 -9.53 4.45 -5.10
C VAL A 21 -10.91 3.93 -5.44
N LYS A 22 -11.63 3.47 -4.43
CA LYS A 22 -13.05 3.16 -4.45
C LYS A 22 -13.81 4.30 -3.78
N ASP A 23 -14.80 4.84 -4.47
CA ASP A 23 -15.67 5.89 -4.00
C ASP A 23 -16.62 5.41 -2.88
N THR A 24 -17.16 6.38 -2.13
CA THR A 24 -18.14 6.15 -1.06
C THR A 24 -19.59 6.06 -1.54
N LYS A 25 -19.84 5.90 -2.85
CA LYS A 25 -21.21 5.95 -3.44
C LYS A 25 -22.05 4.72 -3.10
N GLU A 26 -21.45 3.53 -3.15
CA GLU A 26 -22.14 2.25 -2.95
C GLU A 26 -21.61 1.49 -1.72
N GLY A 27 -21.08 2.21 -0.73
CA GLY A 27 -20.56 1.62 0.49
C GLY A 27 -19.37 2.38 1.08
N PRO A 28 -18.61 1.74 2.00
CA PRO A 28 -17.38 2.32 2.50
C PRO A 28 -16.38 2.45 1.36
N GLY A 29 -15.92 3.68 1.13
CA GLY A 29 -14.84 3.94 0.19
C GLY A 29 -13.53 3.33 0.70
N HIS A 30 -12.59 3.14 -0.21
CA HIS A 30 -11.30 2.54 0.09
C HIS A 30 -10.19 3.14 -0.76
N ALA A 31 -8.96 3.12 -0.25
CA ALA A 31 -7.78 3.53 -1.00
C ALA A 31 -6.62 2.57 -0.73
N SER A 32 -5.92 2.17 -1.78
CA SER A 32 -4.72 1.36 -1.67
C SER A 32 -3.65 1.81 -2.64
N VAL A 33 -2.41 1.40 -2.38
CA VAL A 33 -1.24 1.82 -3.15
C VAL A 33 -0.52 0.60 -3.68
N CYS A 34 -0.02 0.70 -4.91
CA CYS A 34 0.90 -0.26 -5.47
C CYS A 34 2.13 0.44 -6.05
N THR A 35 3.26 -0.25 -6.02
CA THR A 35 4.44 0.10 -6.79
C THR A 35 4.60 -0.95 -7.88
N VAL A 36 4.88 -0.48 -9.10
CA VAL A 36 4.98 -1.33 -10.28
C VAL A 36 6.33 -1.10 -10.94
N LYS A 37 7.10 -2.17 -11.16
CA LYS A 37 8.34 -2.15 -11.93
C LYS A 37 8.14 -3.02 -13.15
N LYS A 38 8.33 -2.40 -14.31
CA LYS A 38 8.27 -3.07 -15.62
C LYS A 38 9.63 -3.01 -16.28
N LYS A 39 10.14 -4.16 -16.71
CA LYS A 39 11.36 -4.27 -17.51
C LYS A 39 11.07 -5.07 -18.76
N ALA A 40 11.63 -4.64 -19.90
CA ALA A 40 11.38 -5.29 -21.18
C ALA A 40 11.80 -6.78 -21.14
N GLY A 41 10.86 -7.67 -21.49
CA GLY A 41 11.11 -9.12 -21.53
C GLY A 41 11.10 -9.83 -20.16
N GLU A 42 10.80 -9.13 -19.07
CA GLU A 42 10.65 -9.70 -17.73
C GLU A 42 9.21 -9.60 -17.23
N GLU A 43 8.87 -10.43 -16.23
CA GLU A 43 7.58 -10.33 -15.54
C GLU A 43 7.49 -9.00 -14.78
N THR A 44 6.32 -8.37 -14.83
CA THR A 44 6.07 -7.14 -14.09
C THR A 44 6.03 -7.43 -12.58
N GLU A 45 6.86 -6.73 -11.82
CA GLU A 45 6.85 -6.81 -10.36
C GLU A 45 5.84 -5.80 -9.78
N VAL A 46 4.94 -6.28 -8.92
CA VAL A 46 3.95 -5.44 -8.23
C VAL A 46 4.04 -5.64 -6.74
N THR A 47 4.27 -4.57 -5.98
CA THR A 47 4.12 -4.57 -4.51
C THR A 47 2.89 -3.76 -4.15
N HIS A 48 1.97 -4.32 -3.38
CA HIS A 48 0.68 -3.69 -3.07
C HIS A 48 0.42 -3.68 -1.58
N THR A 49 -0.04 -2.54 -1.08
CA THR A 49 -0.38 -2.37 0.32
C THR A 49 -1.78 -1.76 0.43
N SER A 50 -2.62 -2.47 1.15
CA SER A 50 -4.02 -2.15 1.35
C SER A 50 -4.41 -2.58 2.75
N ILE A 51 -4.80 -1.62 3.58
CA ILE A 51 -5.24 -1.89 4.95
C ILE A 51 -6.75 -1.72 5.08
N TYR A 52 -7.40 -2.67 5.73
CA TYR A 52 -8.83 -2.64 5.98
C TYR A 52 -9.15 -3.15 7.39
N PRO A 53 -10.35 -2.86 7.94
CA PRO A 53 -10.74 -3.40 9.23
C PRO A 53 -10.94 -4.91 9.14
N GLY A 54 -10.41 -5.69 10.08
CA GLY A 54 -10.66 -7.14 10.09
C GLY A 54 -12.16 -7.48 10.27
N PRO A 55 -12.62 -8.70 9.96
CA PRO A 55 -14.05 -9.03 9.89
C PRO A 55 -14.90 -8.63 11.12
N LEU A 56 -14.40 -8.92 12.33
CA LEU A 56 -15.03 -8.47 13.59
C LEU A 56 -14.96 -6.95 13.76
N GLY A 57 -13.84 -6.36 13.34
CA GLY A 57 -13.63 -4.92 13.35
C GLY A 57 -14.56 -4.18 12.39
N SER A 58 -14.87 -4.75 11.23
CA SER A 58 -15.82 -4.18 10.26
C SER A 58 -17.23 -4.08 10.85
N LEU A 59 -17.64 -5.09 11.64
CA LEU A 59 -18.93 -5.05 12.34
C LEU A 59 -18.94 -3.96 13.42
N ILE A 60 -17.89 -3.87 14.23
CA ILE A 60 -17.75 -2.84 15.27
C ILE A 60 -17.74 -1.45 14.64
N ASN A 61 -17.00 -1.26 13.55
CA ASN A 61 -16.97 -0.01 12.81
C ASN A 61 -18.33 0.32 12.20
N GLY A 62 -19.07 -0.66 11.69
CA GLY A 62 -20.43 -0.45 11.20
C GLY A 62 -21.39 0.03 12.29
N MET A 63 -21.33 -0.58 13.48
CA MET A 63 -22.19 -0.22 14.62
C MET A 63 -21.80 1.12 15.27
N LEU A 64 -20.51 1.44 15.32
CA LEU A 64 -19.97 2.62 16.00
C LEU A 64 -19.54 3.72 15.02
N PHE A 65 -20.02 3.67 13.78
CA PHE A 65 -19.74 4.63 12.71
C PHE A 65 -18.24 4.91 12.51
N GLY A 66 -17.39 3.90 12.69
CA GLY A 66 -15.93 4.00 12.51
C GLY A 66 -15.18 4.72 13.64
N SER A 67 -15.84 4.97 14.78
CA SER A 67 -15.30 5.74 15.90
C SER A 67 -14.36 4.96 16.81
N VAL A 68 -14.26 3.64 16.67
CA VAL A 68 -13.37 2.80 17.49
C VAL A 68 -12.31 2.19 16.60
N PRO A 69 -11.01 2.42 16.86
CA PRO A 69 -9.98 1.71 16.13
C PRO A 69 -10.11 0.20 16.35
N VAL A 70 -9.99 -0.54 15.27
CA VAL A 70 -10.04 -2.01 15.26
C VAL A 70 -8.74 -2.57 14.71
N ARG A 71 -8.54 -3.87 14.83
CA ARG A 71 -7.36 -4.52 14.24
C ARG A 71 -7.38 -4.33 12.72
N ALA A 72 -6.27 -3.81 12.18
CA ALA A 72 -6.07 -3.73 10.74
C ALA A 72 -5.67 -5.11 10.17
N LEU A 73 -6.09 -5.38 8.94
CA LEU A 73 -5.64 -6.50 8.12
C LEU A 73 -5.11 -5.98 6.78
N LEU A 74 -4.30 -6.80 6.12
CA LEU A 74 -3.74 -6.54 4.80
C LEU A 74 -4.54 -7.27 3.73
N ALA A 75 -4.66 -6.68 2.54
CA ALA A 75 -5.16 -7.41 1.37
C ALA A 75 -4.12 -8.44 0.93
N SER A 76 -4.59 -9.60 0.47
CA SER A 76 -3.72 -10.66 -0.03
C SER A 76 -3.16 -10.33 -1.41
N THR A 77 -3.95 -9.67 -2.26
CA THR A 77 -3.58 -9.32 -3.63
C THR A 77 -4.13 -7.95 -4.03
N HIS A 78 -3.50 -7.37 -5.06
CA HIS A 78 -3.92 -6.11 -5.66
C HIS A 78 -5.13 -6.23 -6.59
N GLU A 79 -5.45 -7.45 -7.03
CA GLU A 79 -6.50 -7.75 -8.01
C GLU A 79 -7.88 -7.35 -7.51
N GLN A 80 -8.21 -7.64 -6.24
CA GLN A 80 -9.48 -7.27 -5.65
C GLN A 80 -9.65 -5.75 -5.57
N ASP A 81 -8.61 -5.05 -5.12
CA ASP A 81 -8.66 -3.58 -5.02
C ASP A 81 -8.74 -2.92 -6.41
N LEU A 82 -8.06 -3.49 -7.41
CA LEU A 82 -8.17 -3.03 -8.79
C LEU A 82 -9.60 -3.24 -9.32
N ASP A 83 -10.18 -4.42 -9.10
CA ASP A 83 -11.55 -4.75 -9.53
C ASP A 83 -12.60 -3.88 -8.85
N GLU A 84 -12.45 -3.59 -7.56
CA GLU A 84 -13.39 -2.76 -6.80
C GLU A 84 -13.18 -1.25 -6.96
N SER A 85 -12.04 -0.80 -7.50
CA SER A 85 -11.74 0.64 -7.61
C SER A 85 -12.66 1.37 -8.59
N ASP A 86 -12.98 2.63 -8.33
CA ASP A 86 -13.60 3.52 -9.32
C ASP A 86 -12.55 4.30 -10.12
N HIS A 87 -11.36 4.45 -9.53
CA HIS A 87 -10.26 5.20 -10.08
C HIS A 87 -8.96 4.44 -9.92
N VAL A 88 -8.24 4.30 -11.03
CA VAL A 88 -6.85 3.88 -11.07
C VAL A 88 -6.01 5.08 -11.45
N LEU A 89 -5.13 5.50 -10.54
CA LEU A 89 -4.27 6.66 -10.73
C LEU A 89 -2.82 6.21 -10.78
N LEU A 90 -2.07 6.65 -11.78
CA LEU A 90 -0.68 6.26 -11.99
C LEU A 90 0.24 7.46 -12.12
N LYS A 91 1.44 7.34 -11.55
CA LYS A 91 2.51 8.31 -11.71
C LYS A 91 3.83 7.58 -11.99
N PRO A 92 4.55 7.92 -13.08
CA PRO A 92 5.92 7.45 -13.25
C PRO A 92 6.81 8.09 -12.19
N VAL A 93 7.75 7.33 -11.67
CA VAL A 93 8.69 7.77 -10.64
C VAL A 93 10.10 7.30 -10.98
N ASP A 94 11.10 7.96 -10.42
CA ASP A 94 12.47 7.47 -10.51
C ASP A 94 12.69 6.24 -9.59
N GLU A 95 13.83 5.58 -9.78
CA GLU A 95 14.19 4.38 -9.03
C GLU A 95 14.31 4.63 -7.51
N THR A 96 14.71 5.84 -7.09
CA THR A 96 14.89 6.19 -5.67
C THR A 96 13.52 6.25 -4.99
N ALA A 97 12.60 7.02 -5.56
CA ALA A 97 11.22 7.14 -5.08
C ALA A 97 10.50 5.78 -5.09
N TYR A 98 10.74 4.93 -6.11
CA TYR A 98 10.22 3.57 -6.15
C TYR A 98 10.72 2.70 -4.99
N LYS A 99 12.04 2.68 -4.75
CA LYS A 99 12.66 1.90 -3.66
C LYS A 99 12.18 2.35 -2.29
N GLU A 100 12.05 3.67 -2.09
CA GLU A 100 11.56 4.28 -0.86
C GLU A 100 10.08 3.96 -0.60
N ALA A 101 9.24 4.01 -1.64
CA ALA A 101 7.84 3.57 -1.57
C ALA A 101 7.76 2.09 -1.19
N GLN A 102 8.51 1.23 -1.86
CA GLN A 102 8.50 -0.22 -1.58
C GLN A 102 9.00 -0.55 -0.18
N ALA A 103 10.04 0.14 0.31
CA ALA A 103 10.54 -0.03 1.67
C ALA A 103 9.48 0.35 2.71
N THR A 104 8.76 1.46 2.46
CA THR A 104 7.65 1.92 3.32
C THR A 104 6.49 0.93 3.30
N GLN A 105 6.09 0.43 2.13
CA GLN A 105 5.05 -0.60 1.99
C GLN A 105 5.38 -1.84 2.85
N ARG A 106 6.61 -2.36 2.74
CA ARG A 106 7.07 -3.52 3.54
C ARG A 106 7.11 -3.23 5.04
N LEU A 107 7.43 -2.00 5.45
CA LEU A 107 7.40 -1.59 6.85
C LEU A 107 5.98 -1.61 7.39
N ILE A 108 5.02 -1.05 6.63
CA ILE A 108 3.60 -1.03 6.98
C ILE A 108 3.04 -2.45 7.05
N GLU A 109 3.36 -3.30 6.07
CA GLU A 109 2.94 -4.70 6.06
C GLU A 109 3.47 -5.47 7.27
N ARG A 110 4.75 -5.27 7.61
CA ARG A 110 5.38 -5.89 8.79
C ARG A 110 4.74 -5.39 10.08
N SER A 111 4.51 -4.09 10.21
CA SER A 111 3.87 -3.47 11.38
C SER A 111 2.44 -3.98 11.57
N THR A 112 1.67 -4.01 10.48
CA THR A 112 0.29 -4.50 10.46
C THR A 112 0.20 -5.99 10.79
N SER A 113 1.08 -6.81 10.21
CA SER A 113 1.14 -8.26 10.47
C SER A 113 1.51 -8.57 11.93
N LYS A 114 2.38 -7.76 12.53
CA LYS A 114 2.70 -7.84 13.96
C LYS A 114 1.57 -7.32 14.85
N GLY A 115 0.53 -6.68 14.29
CA GLY A 115 -0.56 -6.05 15.03
C GLY A 115 -0.16 -4.74 15.71
N HIS A 116 0.86 -4.05 15.18
CA HIS A 116 1.25 -2.70 15.61
C HIS A 116 0.48 -1.60 14.87
N THR A 117 -0.44 -1.99 13.98
CA THR A 117 -1.33 -1.08 13.24
C THR A 117 -2.78 -1.39 13.56
N MET A 118 -3.53 -0.38 13.97
CA MET A 118 -4.98 -0.40 14.09
C MET A 118 -5.61 0.43 12.95
N TYR A 119 -6.74 -0.04 12.46
CA TYR A 119 -7.55 0.65 11.46
C TYR A 119 -8.64 1.47 12.15
N SER A 120 -8.77 2.75 11.79
CA SER A 120 -9.86 3.65 12.22
C SER A 120 -10.35 4.39 11.01
N VAL A 121 -11.67 4.51 10.77
CA VAL A 121 -12.19 5.21 9.57
C VAL A 121 -11.69 6.66 9.53
N PHE A 122 -11.71 7.35 10.67
CA PHE A 122 -11.23 8.73 10.80
C PHE A 122 -9.72 8.82 11.08
N GLY A 123 -8.98 7.72 10.98
CA GLY A 123 -7.53 7.68 11.22
C GLY A 123 -7.14 8.34 12.54
N LYS A 124 -6.19 9.28 12.46
CA LYS A 124 -5.64 10.05 13.59
C LYS A 124 -6.58 11.15 14.10
N PHE A 125 -7.59 11.54 13.33
CA PHE A 125 -8.56 12.57 13.72
C PHE A 125 -9.64 12.05 14.67
N ASN A 126 -9.67 10.74 14.91
CA ASN A 126 -10.55 10.13 15.87
C ASN A 126 -10.12 10.46 17.32
N PRO A 127 -10.93 11.19 18.12
CA PRO A 127 -10.56 11.56 19.48
C PRO A 127 -10.39 10.35 20.41
N VAL A 128 -11.09 9.24 20.13
CA VAL A 128 -11.01 7.99 20.90
C VAL A 128 -9.79 7.16 20.48
N ALA A 129 -9.20 7.43 19.30
CA ALA A 129 -8.09 6.65 18.79
C ALA A 129 -6.83 6.76 19.65
N ALA A 130 -6.50 7.94 20.16
CA ALA A 130 -5.33 8.13 21.01
C ALA A 130 -5.42 7.34 22.32
N MET A 131 -6.60 7.33 22.97
CA MET A 131 -6.81 6.56 24.20
C MET A 131 -6.75 5.05 23.93
N THR A 132 -7.43 4.61 22.86
CA THR A 132 -7.48 3.19 22.47
C THR A 132 -6.07 2.68 22.11
N SER A 133 -5.35 3.41 21.28
CA SER A 133 -3.96 3.09 20.91
C SER A 133 -3.05 3.00 22.13
N ARG A 134 -3.15 3.96 23.07
CA ARG A 134 -2.35 3.93 24.31
C ARG A 134 -2.66 2.70 25.17
N PHE A 135 -3.94 2.35 25.31
CA PHE A 135 -4.35 1.17 26.05
C PHE A 135 -3.80 -0.13 25.42
N PHE A 136 -3.97 -0.29 24.10
CA PHE A 136 -3.43 -1.45 23.39
C PHE A 136 -1.90 -1.49 23.41
N SER A 137 -1.23 -0.34 23.25
CA SER A 137 0.22 -0.23 23.35
C SER A 137 0.71 -0.64 24.73
N ALA A 138 0.06 -0.19 25.80
CA ALA A 138 0.40 -0.55 27.17
C ALA A 138 0.21 -2.06 27.41
N HIS A 139 -0.90 -2.63 26.94
CA HIS A 139 -1.16 -4.06 27.07
C HIS A 139 -0.11 -4.91 26.33
N LYS A 140 0.20 -4.57 25.08
CA LYS A 140 1.23 -5.26 24.30
C LYS A 140 2.61 -5.12 24.90
N SER A 141 2.99 -3.90 25.27
CA SER A 141 4.27 -3.59 25.92
C SER A 141 4.41 -4.40 27.22
N ALA A 142 3.34 -4.51 28.00
CA ALA A 142 3.32 -5.35 29.20
C ALA A 142 3.57 -6.83 28.86
N GLN A 143 2.79 -7.42 27.94
CA GLN A 143 2.98 -8.82 27.54
C GLN A 143 4.38 -9.11 26.99
N GLN A 144 4.90 -8.22 26.15
CA GLN A 144 6.23 -8.32 25.56
C GLN A 144 7.31 -8.18 26.62
N THR A 145 7.12 -7.32 27.62
CA THR A 145 8.00 -7.19 28.79
C THR A 145 8.02 -8.47 29.62
N ILE A 146 6.86 -9.10 29.88
CA ILE A 146 6.78 -10.38 30.59
C ILE A 146 7.59 -11.44 29.85
N LYS A 147 7.34 -11.56 28.53
CA LYS A 147 8.01 -12.54 27.69
C LYS A 147 9.51 -12.29 27.61
N ASN A 148 9.92 -11.04 27.39
CA ASN A 148 11.33 -10.65 27.33
C ASN A 148 12.05 -10.98 28.64
N TYR A 149 11.42 -10.73 29.78
CA TYR A 149 11.95 -11.08 31.10
C TYR A 149 12.12 -12.61 31.24
N GLN A 150 11.09 -13.38 30.90
CA GLN A 150 11.11 -14.85 30.98
C GLN A 150 12.16 -15.45 30.03
N ASP A 151 12.27 -14.94 28.81
CA ASP A 151 13.22 -15.44 27.80
C ASP A 151 14.68 -15.19 28.20
N HIS A 152 14.98 -14.07 28.89
CA HIS A 152 16.35 -13.72 29.29
C HIS A 152 16.78 -14.30 30.63
N LEU A 153 15.86 -14.39 31.59
CA LEU A 153 16.18 -14.77 32.97
C LEU A 153 15.64 -16.14 33.36
N GLY A 154 14.75 -16.73 32.57
CA GLY A 154 14.21 -18.07 32.79
C GLY A 154 13.33 -18.21 34.04
N VAL A 155 12.97 -17.10 34.68
CA VAL A 155 12.23 -17.07 35.96
C VAL A 155 11.02 -16.14 35.88
N GLN A 156 10.08 -16.34 36.79
CA GLN A 156 8.97 -15.40 36.97
C GLN A 156 9.49 -14.10 37.59
N PRO A 157 8.98 -12.94 37.16
CA PRO A 157 9.39 -11.65 37.70
C PRO A 157 8.99 -11.51 39.17
N PRO A 158 9.83 -10.86 39.99
CA PRO A 158 9.55 -10.68 41.40
C PRO A 158 8.35 -9.75 41.61
N GLU A 159 7.51 -10.09 42.59
CA GLU A 159 6.42 -9.25 43.07
C GLU A 159 6.90 -8.34 44.19
N ASP A 160 6.38 -7.12 44.25
CA ASP A 160 6.53 -6.24 45.41
C ASP A 160 5.62 -6.70 46.58
N MET A 161 5.67 -5.98 47.70
CA MET A 161 4.87 -6.29 48.89
C MET A 161 3.34 -6.15 48.68
N CYS A 162 2.92 -5.59 47.55
CA CYS A 162 1.53 -5.40 47.16
C CYS A 162 1.08 -6.41 46.08
N GLY A 163 1.94 -7.38 45.71
CA GLY A 163 1.66 -8.32 44.62
C GLY A 163 1.79 -7.71 43.22
N ILE A 164 2.43 -6.54 43.10
CA ILE A 164 2.68 -5.89 41.82
C ILE A 164 4.01 -6.40 41.28
N VAL A 165 3.97 -6.94 40.08
CA VAL A 165 5.16 -7.46 39.39
C VAL A 165 6.10 -6.31 39.02
N VAL A 166 7.36 -6.38 39.44
CA VAL A 166 8.38 -5.35 39.15
C VAL A 166 9.41 -5.90 38.16
N TYR A 167 9.56 -5.20 37.05
CA TYR A 167 10.52 -5.52 36.00
C TYR A 167 11.75 -4.61 36.10
N PRO A 168 12.98 -5.12 35.93
CA PRO A 168 14.15 -4.27 35.79
C PRO A 168 14.08 -3.46 34.50
N ASN A 169 14.66 -2.25 34.49
CA ASN A 169 14.51 -1.30 33.40
C ASN A 169 14.90 -1.85 32.01
N ASN A 170 15.89 -2.75 31.96
CA ASN A 170 16.37 -3.37 30.73
C ASN A 170 15.41 -4.43 30.14
N SER A 171 14.41 -4.86 30.91
CA SER A 171 13.42 -5.83 30.44
C SER A 171 12.16 -5.19 29.86
N HIS A 172 11.94 -3.88 30.11
CA HIS A 172 10.82 -3.14 29.54
C HIS A 172 10.93 -3.03 28.02
N VAL A 173 9.89 -3.52 27.35
CA VAL A 173 9.73 -3.38 25.90
C VAL A 173 8.57 -2.45 25.63
N VAL A 174 8.83 -1.39 24.86
CA VAL A 174 7.79 -0.46 24.41
C VAL A 174 7.43 -0.79 22.97
N GLU A 175 6.20 -1.24 22.74
CA GLU A 175 5.67 -1.51 21.42
C GLU A 175 4.52 -0.55 21.12
N PRO A 176 4.78 0.58 20.42
CA PRO A 176 3.73 1.51 20.06
C PRO A 176 2.77 0.86 19.06
N VAL A 177 1.48 1.12 19.25
CA VAL A 177 0.42 0.76 18.31
C VAL A 177 -0.05 2.02 17.63
N GLU A 178 0.14 2.11 16.33
CA GLU A 178 -0.29 3.25 15.53
C GLU A 178 -1.71 3.06 15.00
N VAL A 179 -2.41 4.18 14.83
CA VAL A 179 -3.74 4.20 14.21
C VAL A 179 -3.62 4.83 12.84
N HIS A 180 -4.03 4.06 11.84
CA HIS A 180 -4.03 4.44 10.43
C HIS A 180 -5.42 4.23 9.84
N ASN A 181 -5.65 4.86 8.70
CA ASN A 181 -6.76 4.55 7.79
C ASN A 181 -6.20 4.29 6.39
N CYS A 182 -7.05 3.84 5.47
CA CYS A 182 -6.63 3.50 4.12
C CYS A 182 -5.90 4.67 3.43
N THR A 183 -6.40 5.90 3.57
CA THR A 183 -5.82 7.08 2.94
C THR A 183 -4.53 7.58 3.61
N SER A 184 -4.38 7.46 4.93
CA SER A 184 -3.17 7.84 5.66
C SER A 184 -2.02 6.91 5.33
N THR A 185 -2.30 5.61 5.15
CA THR A 185 -1.33 4.62 4.67
C THR A 185 -0.85 4.93 3.26
N VAL A 186 -1.77 5.24 2.33
CA VAL A 186 -1.35 5.67 0.98
C VAL A 186 -0.55 6.98 1.05
N GLY A 187 -1.03 7.96 1.82
CA GLY A 187 -0.34 9.24 2.00
C GLY A 187 1.08 9.09 2.57
N GLU A 188 1.31 8.15 3.50
CA GLU A 188 2.63 7.87 4.05
C GLU A 188 3.59 7.33 2.98
N VAL A 189 3.15 6.35 2.18
CA VAL A 189 3.95 5.80 1.07
C VAL A 189 4.28 6.88 0.05
N LEU A 190 3.29 7.70 -0.33
CA LEU A 190 3.49 8.78 -1.30
C LEU A 190 4.44 9.87 -0.79
N ARG A 191 4.29 10.28 0.47
CA ARG A 191 5.14 11.31 1.09
C ARG A 191 6.59 10.88 1.16
N VAL A 192 6.87 9.63 1.54
CA VAL A 192 8.24 9.11 1.58
C VAL A 192 8.82 9.04 0.18
N ALA A 193 8.01 8.73 -0.84
CA ALA A 193 8.42 8.78 -2.25
C ALA A 193 8.49 10.20 -2.85
N GLY A 194 8.49 11.25 -2.01
CA GLY A 194 8.61 12.65 -2.46
C GLY A 194 7.33 13.25 -3.06
N VAL A 195 6.18 12.60 -2.91
CA VAL A 195 4.89 13.12 -3.38
C VAL A 195 4.03 13.58 -2.20
N ASP A 196 3.99 14.89 -1.99
CA ASP A 196 3.18 15.48 -0.93
C ASP A 196 1.70 15.55 -1.34
N VAL A 197 0.86 14.77 -0.67
CA VAL A 197 -0.59 14.75 -0.87
C VAL A 197 -1.24 15.15 0.45
N PRO A 198 -2.06 16.23 0.47
CA PRO A 198 -2.74 16.64 1.68
C PRO A 198 -3.60 15.51 2.24
N GLU A 199 -3.50 15.27 3.55
CA GLU A 199 -4.20 14.19 4.24
C GLU A 199 -5.71 14.27 3.99
N THR A 200 -6.29 13.14 3.57
CA THR A 200 -7.74 13.00 3.36
C THR A 200 -8.29 11.98 4.32
N LEU A 201 -9.46 12.27 4.88
CA LEU A 201 -10.22 11.29 5.64
C LEU A 201 -11.08 10.40 4.74
N VAL A 202 -11.60 10.97 3.65
CA VAL A 202 -12.55 10.32 2.76
C VAL A 202 -11.85 9.97 1.44
N PRO A 203 -11.81 8.68 1.05
CA PRO A 203 -11.16 8.23 -0.18
C PRO A 203 -11.63 8.95 -1.45
N SER A 204 -12.91 9.30 -1.56
CA SER A 204 -13.46 10.04 -2.71
C SER A 204 -12.84 11.43 -2.93
N PHE A 205 -12.17 12.02 -1.94
CA PHE A 205 -11.47 13.30 -2.10
C PHE A 205 -10.01 13.14 -2.55
N PHE A 206 -9.52 11.90 -2.65
CA PHE A 206 -8.14 11.59 -2.98
C PHE A 206 -7.81 11.77 -4.48
N PRO A 207 -8.64 11.31 -5.44
CA PRO A 207 -8.34 11.42 -6.87
C PRO A 207 -8.00 12.85 -7.33
N PRO A 208 -8.79 13.90 -7.06
CA PRO A 208 -8.45 15.24 -7.52
C PRO A 208 -7.17 15.79 -6.88
N ARG A 209 -6.81 15.33 -5.66
CA ARG A 209 -5.56 15.73 -4.99
C ARG A 209 -4.35 15.05 -5.61
N LEU A 210 -4.47 13.77 -5.96
CA LEU A 210 -3.43 13.02 -6.65
C LEU A 210 -3.19 13.54 -8.07
N GLU A 211 -4.26 13.88 -8.79
CA GLU A 211 -4.15 14.47 -10.13
C GLU A 211 -3.34 15.78 -10.09
N ASN A 212 -3.53 16.60 -9.06
CA ASN A 212 -2.73 17.83 -8.84
C ASN A 212 -1.25 17.57 -8.51
N THR A 213 -0.86 16.34 -8.16
CA THR A 213 0.54 15.97 -7.88
C THR A 213 1.19 15.18 -9.02
N GLY A 214 0.54 15.15 -10.19
CA GLY A 214 1.07 14.53 -11.41
C GLY A 214 0.65 13.08 -11.62
N PHE A 215 -0.29 12.56 -10.84
CA PHE A 215 -0.95 11.30 -11.18
C PHE A 215 -1.89 11.49 -12.37
N VAL A 216 -1.95 10.49 -13.24
CA VAL A 216 -2.87 10.43 -14.37
C VAL A 216 -3.85 9.30 -14.13
N ARG A 217 -5.14 9.56 -14.38
CA ARG A 217 -6.16 8.52 -14.33
C ARG A 217 -6.02 7.60 -15.54
N VAL A 218 -6.01 6.31 -15.29
CA VAL A 218 -5.86 5.26 -16.29
C VAL A 218 -7.07 4.34 -16.19
N ASP A 219 -7.57 3.84 -17.32
CA ASP A 219 -8.64 2.85 -17.30
C ASP A 219 -8.13 1.51 -16.73
N LYS A 220 -8.97 0.78 -15.99
CA LYS A 220 -8.57 -0.55 -15.44
C LYS A 220 -8.04 -1.49 -16.52
N LYS A 221 -8.70 -1.51 -17.69
CA LYS A 221 -8.28 -2.31 -18.83
C LYS A 221 -6.93 -1.85 -19.39
N GLU A 222 -6.71 -0.54 -19.45
CA GLU A 222 -5.42 0.02 -19.87
C GLU A 222 -4.33 -0.37 -18.87
N PHE A 223 -4.59 -0.25 -17.56
CA PHE A 223 -3.69 -0.70 -16.50
C PHE A 223 -3.34 -2.18 -16.64
N THR A 224 -4.35 -3.05 -16.76
CA THR A 224 -4.15 -4.50 -16.92
C THR A 224 -3.33 -4.79 -18.18
N SER A 225 -3.70 -4.20 -19.31
CA SER A 225 -2.99 -4.42 -20.58
C SER A 225 -1.54 -3.93 -20.55
N ARG A 226 -1.27 -2.83 -19.84
CA ARG A 226 0.06 -2.23 -19.76
C ARG A 226 1.01 -3.06 -18.91
N PHE A 227 0.51 -3.74 -17.88
CA PHE A 227 1.35 -4.36 -16.86
C PHE A 227 1.25 -5.89 -16.78
N PHE A 228 0.18 -6.51 -17.28
CA PHE A 228 -0.07 -7.95 -17.09
C PHE A 228 -0.41 -8.71 -18.39
N ASP A 229 -0.87 -8.04 -19.45
CA ASP A 229 -1.10 -8.70 -20.73
C ASP A 229 0.22 -8.85 -21.50
N SER A 230 0.92 -9.95 -21.24
CA SER A 230 2.12 -10.39 -21.95
C SER A 230 1.78 -11.10 -23.27
N ALA A 231 1.01 -10.47 -24.18
CA ALA A 231 0.86 -10.98 -25.55
C ALA A 231 0.24 -9.95 -26.52
N SER A 232 1.06 -9.21 -27.29
CA SER A 232 0.77 -8.78 -28.68
C SER A 232 1.66 -7.61 -29.16
N SER A 233 2.99 -7.79 -29.24
CA SER A 233 3.82 -6.80 -29.96
C SER A 233 5.09 -7.36 -30.61
N THR A 234 5.07 -8.61 -31.07
CA THR A 234 6.19 -9.20 -31.84
C THR A 234 5.75 -10.08 -33.01
N ALA A 235 4.58 -9.83 -33.60
CA ALA A 235 4.11 -10.59 -34.76
C ALA A 235 3.46 -9.76 -35.88
N GLU A 236 3.99 -8.58 -36.21
CA GLU A 236 3.66 -7.92 -37.49
C GLU A 236 4.87 -7.20 -38.09
N THR A 237 5.98 -7.90 -38.33
CA THR A 237 7.00 -7.40 -39.28
C THR A 237 7.77 -8.55 -39.92
N SER A 238 7.09 -9.48 -40.61
CA SER A 238 7.74 -10.43 -41.52
C SER A 238 6.73 -11.06 -42.48
N SER A 239 6.34 -10.33 -43.51
CA SER A 239 5.98 -10.91 -44.82
C SER A 239 5.79 -9.82 -45.88
N ASN A 240 6.91 -9.30 -46.38
CA ASN A 240 6.93 -8.75 -47.74
C ASN A 240 8.27 -9.12 -48.39
N ILE A 241 8.50 -10.42 -48.54
CA ILE A 241 9.48 -10.94 -49.49
C ILE A 241 8.85 -10.79 -50.88
N LYS A 242 9.09 -9.65 -51.52
CA LYS A 242 8.95 -9.52 -52.98
C LYS A 242 10.16 -10.20 -53.62
N GLY A 243 10.00 -11.48 -53.92
CA GLY A 243 10.80 -12.12 -54.96
C GLY A 243 10.27 -11.70 -56.33
N SER A 244 11.03 -10.89 -57.07
CA SER A 244 10.91 -10.85 -58.52
C SER A 244 12.29 -10.77 -59.13
N VAL A 245 12.74 -11.94 -59.58
CA VAL A 245 13.94 -12.18 -60.37
C VAL A 245 13.76 -11.51 -61.73
N SER A 246 14.75 -10.70 -62.13
CA SER A 246 14.92 -10.18 -63.48
C SER A 246 15.53 -11.25 -64.39
N PRO A 247 15.06 -11.38 -65.64
CA PRO A 247 15.88 -11.95 -66.69
C PRO A 247 16.42 -10.86 -67.60
N SER A 248 17.74 -10.91 -67.77
CA SER A 248 18.51 -10.32 -68.84
C SER A 248 18.06 -10.84 -70.21
N SER A 249 17.96 -9.96 -71.20
CA SER A 249 18.32 -10.33 -72.57
C SER A 249 18.70 -9.08 -73.37
N SER A 250 19.99 -9.07 -73.73
CA SER A 250 20.60 -8.35 -74.83
C SER A 250 20.03 -8.76 -76.18
N LEU A 251 19.61 -7.78 -76.98
CA LEU A 251 20.01 -7.50 -78.38
C LEU A 251 19.18 -6.34 -78.93
#